data_AF-L0GPD2-F1
#
_entry.id   AF-L0GPD2-F1
#
_cell.length_a   1.000
_cell.length_b   1.000
_cell.length_c   1.000
_cell.angle_alpha   90.00
_cell.angle_beta   90.00
_cell.angle_gamma   90.00
#
_symmetry.space_group_name_H-M   'P 1'
#
loop_
_entity.id
_entity.type
_entity.pdbx_description
1 polymer ?
#
loop_
_entity_poly.entity_id
_entity_poly.type
_entity_poly.pdbx_seq_one_letter_code
_entity_poly.pdbx_strand_id
1 'polypeptide(L)'
;MKEHVQQPKFINEQELDARIEKAQSAYKNSHAACSRVNEGILPIYTKRVLEFVAQGYTFAEHLPCSAHPGSYTAYMLKPEHIQQEELNTIAVDVKEKYLADIEDYNKHQENLLTEQLYQAEKRKQEEAERKKEEALRKKAAQEAKEYFQSIQQEAK
;
A
#
# COMPACT_ATOMS: atom_id res chain seq x y z
N MET A 1 12.28 15.45 -7.39
CA MET A 1 13.36 14.52 -7.02
C MET A 1 13.42 13.43 -8.09
N LYS A 2 14.61 12.96 -8.51
CA LYS A 2 14.68 11.74 -9.32
C LYS A 2 14.37 10.58 -8.39
N GLU A 3 13.32 9.82 -8.67
CA GLU A 3 13.07 8.58 -7.94
C GLU A 3 14.17 7.57 -8.27
N HIS A 4 14.74 6.97 -7.22
CA HIS A 4 15.76 5.95 -7.35
C HIS A 4 15.12 4.58 -7.16
N VAL A 5 15.48 3.63 -8.02
CA VAL A 5 15.06 2.24 -7.89
C VAL A 5 15.63 1.68 -6.60
N GLN A 6 14.75 1.10 -5.79
CA GLN A 6 15.08 0.44 -4.53
C GLN A 6 15.12 -1.08 -4.72
N GLN A 7 15.78 -1.77 -3.79
CA GLN A 7 15.83 -3.23 -3.81
C GLN A 7 14.44 -3.84 -3.60
N PRO A 8 14.16 -5.02 -4.20
CA PRO A 8 12.90 -5.70 -3.98
C PRO A 8 12.72 -6.05 -2.51
N LYS A 9 11.49 -5.94 -2.03
CA LYS A 9 11.08 -6.38 -0.70
C LYS A 9 10.80 -7.87 -0.71
N PHE A 10 11.17 -8.49 0.40
CA PHE A 10 10.86 -9.88 0.72
C PHE A 10 10.06 -9.93 2.01
N ILE A 11 9.39 -11.05 2.23
CA ILE A 11 8.63 -11.29 3.45
C ILE A 11 9.59 -11.22 4.64
N ASN A 12 9.26 -10.36 5.60
CA ASN A 12 9.91 -10.32 6.91
C ASN A 12 8.92 -10.84 7.95
N GLU A 13 9.20 -12.03 8.48
CA GLU A 13 8.32 -12.69 9.46
C GLU A 13 8.14 -11.86 10.73
N GLN A 14 9.20 -11.21 11.23
CA GLN A 14 9.11 -10.37 12.42
C GLN A 14 8.21 -9.14 12.20
N GLU A 15 8.28 -8.55 11.00
CA GLU A 15 7.42 -7.42 10.65
C GLU A 15 5.96 -7.86 10.51
N LEU A 16 5.73 -9.01 9.86
CA LEU A 16 4.40 -9.58 9.71
C LEU A 16 3.79 -9.91 11.08
N ASP A 17 4.53 -10.56 11.97
CA ASP A 17 4.09 -10.90 13.32
C ASP A 17 3.75 -9.63 14.11
N ALA A 18 4.61 -8.60 14.06
CA ALA A 18 4.34 -7.33 14.73
C ALA A 18 3.07 -6.62 14.18
N ARG A 19 2.82 -6.72 12.87
CA ARG A 19 1.60 -6.19 12.25
C ARG A 19 0.35 -6.96 12.72
N ILE A 20 0.43 -8.29 12.77
CA ILE A 20 -0.66 -9.15 13.25
C ILE A 20 -0.95 -8.85 14.72
N GLU A 21 0.07 -8.83 15.58
CA GLU A 21 -0.07 -8.55 17.01
C GLU A 21 -0.71 -7.18 17.24
N LYS A 22 -0.25 -6.15 16.51
CA LYS A 22 -0.83 -4.81 16.57
C LYS A 22 -2.30 -4.80 16.19
N ALA A 23 -2.68 -5.51 15.12
CA ALA A 23 -4.07 -5.57 14.65
C ALA A 23 -4.97 -6.34 15.64
N GLN A 24 -4.48 -7.46 16.18
CA GLN A 24 -5.19 -8.25 17.19
C GLN A 24 -5.37 -7.47 18.50
N SER A 25 -4.34 -6.74 18.93
CA SER A 25 -4.41 -5.86 20.10
C SER A 25 -5.41 -4.71 19.87
N ALA A 26 -5.41 -4.11 18.67
CA ALA A 26 -6.39 -3.08 18.33
C ALA A 26 -7.83 -3.61 18.38
N TYR A 27 -8.08 -4.83 17.88
CA TYR A 27 -9.38 -5.47 17.97
C TYR A 27 -9.84 -5.64 19.42
N LYS A 28 -9.00 -6.25 20.27
CA LYS A 28 -9.31 -6.54 21.69
C LYS A 28 -9.64 -5.28 22.49
N ASN A 29 -9.01 -4.16 22.15
CA ASN A 29 -9.20 -2.87 22.81
C ASN A 29 -10.27 -1.98 22.14
N SER A 30 -11.05 -2.53 21.20
CA SER A 30 -12.06 -1.77 20.45
C SER A 30 -13.47 -2.30 20.68
N HIS A 31 -14.46 -1.50 20.25
CA HIS A 31 -15.85 -1.94 20.20
C HIS A 31 -16.07 -3.17 19.30
N ALA A 32 -15.13 -3.53 18.41
CA ALA A 32 -15.27 -4.71 17.55
C ALA A 32 -15.30 -6.03 18.34
N ALA A 33 -14.64 -6.08 19.50
CA ALA A 33 -14.70 -7.22 20.42
C ALA A 33 -16.02 -7.30 21.22
N CYS A 34 -16.90 -6.30 21.06
CA CYS A 34 -18.14 -6.17 21.81
C CYS A 34 -19.38 -6.23 20.90
N SER A 35 -20.51 -6.60 21.49
CA SER A 35 -21.84 -6.47 20.92
C SER A 35 -22.65 -5.47 21.75
N ARG A 36 -23.24 -4.48 21.09
CA ARG A 36 -24.07 -3.48 21.78
C ARG A 36 -25.49 -4.00 21.94
N VAL A 37 -25.98 -4.01 23.18
CA VAL A 37 -27.40 -4.19 23.51
C VAL A 37 -27.99 -2.80 23.73
N ASN A 38 -29.06 -2.46 23.01
CA ASN A 38 -29.75 -1.18 23.16
C ASN A 38 -31.25 -1.39 23.00
N GLU A 39 -32.01 -1.14 24.05
CA GLU A 39 -33.45 -1.39 24.10
C GLU A 39 -34.18 -0.26 24.83
N GLY A 40 -35.42 0.04 24.45
CA GLY A 40 -36.17 1.15 25.05
C GLY A 40 -36.94 0.81 26.32
N ILE A 41 -37.18 -0.49 26.56
CA ILE A 41 -38.02 -1.01 27.64
C ILE A 41 -37.18 -1.91 28.54
N LEU A 42 -37.13 -1.60 29.84
CA LEU A 42 -36.24 -2.30 30.79
C LEU A 42 -36.45 -3.83 30.81
N PRO A 43 -37.69 -4.38 30.89
CA PRO A 43 -37.90 -5.81 30.76
C PRO A 43 -37.32 -6.44 29.47
N ILE A 44 -37.41 -5.75 28.33
CA ILE A 44 -36.87 -6.23 27.05
C ILE A 44 -35.35 -6.20 27.06
N TYR A 45 -34.77 -5.08 27.54
CA TYR A 45 -33.34 -4.95 27.76
C TYR A 45 -32.79 -6.10 28.61
N THR A 46 -33.41 -6.33 29.77
CA THR A 46 -32.98 -7.39 30.71
C THR A 46 -33.08 -8.77 30.07
N LYS A 47 -34.17 -9.05 29.35
CA LYS A 47 -34.31 -10.32 28.61
C LYS A 47 -33.17 -10.47 27.59
N ARG A 48 -32.85 -9.42 26.85
CA ARG A 48 -31.80 -9.46 25.82
C ARG A 48 -30.42 -9.67 26.43
N VAL A 49 -30.10 -8.99 27.53
CA VAL A 49 -28.87 -9.23 28.30
C VAL A 49 -28.77 -10.69 28.74
N LEU A 50 -29.85 -11.27 29.28
CA LEU A 50 -29.85 -12.68 29.71
C LEU A 50 -29.61 -13.64 28.54
N GLU A 51 -30.15 -13.36 27.36
CA GLU A 51 -29.89 -14.16 26.15
C GLU A 51 -28.41 -14.10 25.73
N PHE A 52 -27.77 -12.94 25.83
CA PHE A 52 -26.33 -12.79 25.58
C PHE A 52 -25.49 -13.54 26.63
N VAL A 53 -25.85 -13.44 27.91
CA VAL A 53 -25.17 -14.17 28.99
C VAL A 53 -25.31 -15.69 28.78
N ALA A 54 -26.47 -16.17 28.35
CA ALA A 54 -26.69 -17.59 28.03
C ALA A 54 -25.82 -18.08 26.85
N GLN A 55 -25.40 -17.17 25.96
CA GLN A 55 -24.47 -17.45 24.86
C GLN A 55 -22.99 -17.31 25.27
N GLY A 56 -22.70 -17.02 26.55
CA GLY A 56 -21.34 -16.89 27.08
C GLY A 56 -20.74 -15.50 26.94
N TYR A 57 -21.54 -14.48 26.62
CA TYR A 57 -21.08 -13.08 26.63
C TYR A 57 -21.00 -12.55 28.07
N THR A 58 -20.08 -11.62 28.30
CA THR A 58 -19.91 -10.93 29.59
C THR A 58 -20.08 -9.43 29.40
N PHE A 59 -20.26 -8.66 30.48
CA PHE A 59 -20.27 -7.20 30.37
C PHE A 59 -18.87 -6.68 30.03
N ALA A 60 -18.78 -5.74 29.09
CA ALA A 60 -17.56 -5.01 28.82
C ALA A 60 -17.38 -3.91 29.88
N GLU A 61 -16.72 -4.25 31.00
CA GLU A 61 -16.56 -3.36 32.17
C GLU A 61 -15.82 -2.03 31.86
N HIS A 62 -15.02 -2.02 30.80
CA HIS A 62 -14.28 -0.84 30.34
C HIS A 62 -15.14 0.14 29.51
N LEU A 63 -16.37 -0.23 29.16
CA LEU A 63 -17.29 0.59 28.37
C LEU A 63 -18.49 1.05 29.21
N PRO A 64 -19.01 2.27 28.97
CA PRO A 64 -20.11 2.79 29.74
C PRO A 64 -21.40 2.02 29.44
N CYS A 65 -22.13 1.69 30.50
CA CYS A 65 -23.56 1.40 30.43
C CYS A 65 -24.34 2.70 30.62
N SER A 66 -25.46 2.84 29.93
CA SER A 66 -26.31 4.03 30.07
C SER A 66 -27.78 3.66 30.20
N ALA A 67 -28.48 4.44 31.02
CA ALA A 67 -29.92 4.33 31.22
C ALA A 67 -30.51 5.74 31.13
N HIS A 68 -31.38 5.93 30.15
CA HIS A 68 -32.12 7.16 29.91
C HIS A 68 -33.61 6.80 29.73
N PRO A 69 -34.54 7.75 29.89
CA PRO A 69 -35.94 7.52 29.55
C PRO A 69 -36.07 6.96 28.13
N GLY A 70 -36.59 5.75 28.01
CA GLY A 70 -36.75 5.07 26.71
C GLY A 70 -35.45 4.53 26.08
N SER A 71 -34.35 4.40 26.82
CA SER A 71 -33.12 3.78 26.31
C SER A 71 -32.25 3.17 27.41
N TYR A 72 -31.94 1.89 27.27
CA TYR A 72 -31.01 1.13 28.09
C TYR A 72 -29.95 0.53 27.17
N THR A 73 -28.70 0.94 27.35
CA THR A 73 -27.57 0.48 26.54
C THR A 73 -26.49 -0.14 27.40
N ALA A 74 -25.96 -1.27 26.95
CA ALA A 74 -24.72 -1.86 27.45
C ALA A 74 -23.91 -2.49 26.31
N TYR A 75 -22.63 -2.73 26.59
CA TYR A 75 -21.73 -3.44 25.71
C TYR A 75 -21.42 -4.80 26.32
N MET A 76 -21.61 -5.86 25.53
CA MET A 76 -21.38 -7.25 25.90
C MET A 76 -20.11 -7.73 25.18
N LEU A 77 -19.08 -8.12 25.91
CA LEU A 77 -17.88 -8.72 25.37
C LEU A 77 -18.22 -10.07 24.74
N LYS A 78 -17.74 -10.31 23.52
CA LYS A 78 -17.94 -11.58 22.80
C LYS A 78 -17.28 -12.75 23.57
N PRO A 79 -17.83 -13.96 23.51
CA PRO A 79 -17.19 -15.15 24.05
C PRO A 79 -15.82 -15.41 23.40
N GLU A 80 -14.95 -16.10 24.12
CA GLU A 80 -13.57 -16.39 23.67
C GLU A 80 -13.52 -17.10 22.32
N HIS A 81 -14.40 -18.08 22.08
CA HIS A 81 -14.44 -18.81 20.81
C HIS A 81 -14.74 -17.90 19.61
N ILE A 82 -15.71 -16.97 19.75
CA ILE A 82 -16.04 -15.99 18.70
C ILE A 82 -14.87 -15.03 18.49
N GLN A 83 -14.27 -14.53 19.58
CA GLN A 83 -13.11 -13.65 19.47
C GLN A 83 -11.94 -14.36 18.78
N GLN A 84 -11.69 -15.64 19.08
CA GLN A 84 -10.60 -16.39 18.47
C GLN A 84 -10.81 -16.60 16.96
N GLU A 85 -12.03 -16.89 16.52
CA GLU A 85 -12.37 -16.96 15.09
C GLU A 85 -12.14 -15.62 14.38
N GLU A 86 -12.57 -14.52 15.00
CA GLU A 86 -12.37 -13.17 14.45
C GLU A 86 -10.89 -12.78 14.44
N LEU A 87 -10.12 -13.11 15.49
CA LEU A 87 -8.67 -12.88 15.56
C LEU A 87 -7.89 -13.67 14.51
N ASN A 88 -8.32 -14.90 14.21
CA ASN A 88 -7.74 -15.70 13.14
C ASN A 88 -8.02 -15.06 11.77
N THR A 89 -9.25 -14.59 11.55
CA THR A 89 -9.63 -13.86 10.33
C THR A 89 -8.78 -12.60 10.17
N ILE A 90 -8.62 -11.81 11.24
CA ILE A 90 -7.77 -10.61 11.25
C ILE A 90 -6.32 -10.96 10.88
N ALA A 91 -5.77 -12.06 11.39
CA ALA A 91 -4.40 -12.48 11.07
C ALA A 91 -4.25 -12.83 9.57
N VAL A 92 -5.24 -13.50 8.99
CA VAL A 92 -5.28 -13.80 7.54
C VAL A 92 -5.35 -12.50 6.73
N ASP A 93 -6.29 -11.61 7.05
CA ASP A 93 -6.46 -10.34 6.34
C ASP A 93 -5.20 -9.47 6.38
N VAL A 94 -4.52 -9.42 7.53
CA VAL A 94 -3.26 -8.67 7.69
C VAL A 94 -2.15 -9.29 6.86
N LYS A 95 -2.06 -10.62 6.82
CA LYS A 95 -1.08 -11.33 6.01
C LYS A 95 -1.32 -11.09 4.51
N GLU A 96 -2.55 -11.19 4.05
CA GLU A 96 -2.89 -10.94 2.65
C GLU A 96 -2.56 -9.50 2.25
N LYS A 97 -2.91 -8.51 3.08
CA LYS A 97 -2.55 -7.10 2.85
C LYS A 97 -1.04 -6.89 2.85
N TYR A 98 -0.31 -7.54 3.74
CA TYR A 98 1.16 -7.44 3.77
C TYR A 98 1.81 -8.00 2.49
N LEU A 99 1.31 -9.12 1.98
CA LEU A 99 1.79 -9.70 0.73
C LEU A 99 1.47 -8.78 -0.46
N ALA A 100 0.26 -8.22 -0.50
CA ALA A 100 -0.14 -7.25 -1.52
C ALA A 100 0.75 -5.99 -1.48
N ASP A 101 1.04 -5.45 -0.28
CA ASP A 101 1.95 -4.30 -0.12
C ASP A 101 3.35 -4.59 -0.70
N ILE A 102 3.87 -5.80 -0.50
CA ILE A 102 5.17 -6.22 -1.04
C ILE A 102 5.10 -6.34 -2.57
N GLU A 103 4.06 -6.98 -3.10
CA GLU A 103 3.87 -7.15 -4.53
C GLU A 103 3.74 -5.81 -5.25
N ASP A 104 2.88 -4.93 -4.75
CA ASP A 104 2.66 -3.59 -5.31
C ASP A 104 3.95 -2.75 -5.27
N TYR A 105 4.70 -2.82 -4.17
CA TYR A 105 5.98 -2.16 -4.07
C TYR A 105 6.98 -2.69 -5.10
N ASN A 106 7.12 -4.01 -5.22
CA ASN A 106 8.06 -4.63 -6.15
C ASN A 106 7.70 -4.31 -7.60
N LYS A 107 6.40 -4.38 -7.96
CA LYS A 107 5.89 -4.01 -9.27
C LYS A 107 6.15 -2.55 -9.60
N HIS A 108 5.99 -1.66 -8.63
CA HIS A 108 6.33 -0.25 -8.80
C HIS A 108 7.84 -0.05 -9.06
N GLN A 109 8.71 -0.74 -8.32
CA GLN A 109 10.16 -0.68 -8.56
C GLN A 109 10.56 -1.23 -9.94
N GLU A 110 9.93 -2.32 -10.38
CA GLU A 110 10.17 -2.90 -11.71
C GLU A 110 9.76 -1.93 -12.83
N ASN A 111 8.59 -1.30 -12.71
CA ASN A 111 8.14 -0.29 -13.67
C ASN A 111 9.08 0.92 -13.72
N LEU A 112 9.51 1.40 -12.56
CA LEU A 112 10.46 2.51 -12.47
C LEU A 112 11.80 2.16 -13.13
N LEU A 113 12.33 0.95 -12.87
CA LEU A 113 13.57 0.49 -13.49
C LEU A 113 13.42 0.35 -15.01
N THR A 114 12.30 -0.22 -15.46
CA THR A 114 11.99 -0.38 -16.89
C THR A 114 12.00 0.96 -17.60
N GLU A 115 11.31 1.97 -17.05
CA GLU A 115 11.28 3.31 -17.64
C GLU A 115 12.67 3.96 -17.63
N GLN A 116 13.44 3.80 -16.56
CA GLN A 116 14.81 4.34 -16.49
C GLN A 116 15.73 3.72 -17.54
N LEU A 117 15.66 2.40 -17.73
CA LEU A 117 16.44 1.69 -18.74
C LEU A 117 16.02 2.11 -20.16
N TYR A 118 14.71 2.22 -20.41
CA TYR A 118 14.18 2.70 -21.69
C TYR A 118 14.67 4.11 -22.02
N GLN A 119 14.54 5.05 -21.07
CA GLN A 119 15.00 6.43 -21.25
C GLN A 119 16.53 6.50 -21.42
N ALA A 120 17.29 5.65 -20.74
CA ALA A 120 18.74 5.59 -20.90
C ALA A 120 19.13 5.12 -22.32
N GLU A 121 18.49 4.06 -22.82
CA GLU A 121 18.77 3.55 -24.17
C GLU A 121 18.33 4.53 -25.26
N LYS A 122 17.15 5.16 -25.09
CA LYS A 122 16.68 6.21 -26.00
C LYS A 122 17.66 7.38 -26.10
N ARG A 123 18.13 7.90 -24.96
CA ARG A 123 19.14 8.99 -24.94
C ARG A 123 20.44 8.59 -25.62
N LYS A 124 20.88 7.34 -25.42
CA LYS A 124 22.08 6.81 -26.07
C LYS A 124 21.93 6.75 -27.59
N GLN A 125 20.76 6.35 -28.08
CA GLN A 125 20.45 6.34 -29.51
C GLN A 125 20.38 7.75 -30.09
N GLU A 126 19.66 8.67 -29.44
CA GLU A 126 19.58 10.09 -29.85
C GLU A 126 20.96 10.76 -29.88
N GLU A 127 21.81 10.50 -28.88
CA GLU A 127 23.17 11.04 -28.87
C GLU A 127 24.05 10.44 -29.98
N ALA A 128 23.88 9.15 -30.28
CA ALA A 128 24.58 8.51 -31.38
C ALA A 128 24.16 9.08 -32.74
N GLU A 129 22.86 9.31 -32.96
CA GLU A 129 22.36 9.95 -34.18
C GLU A 129 22.84 11.38 -34.32
N ARG A 130 22.75 12.18 -33.24
CA ARG A 130 23.27 13.57 -33.25
C ARG A 130 24.75 13.62 -33.60
N LYS A 131 25.57 12.72 -33.04
CA LYS A 131 27.00 12.63 -33.37
C LYS A 131 27.24 12.26 -34.84
N LYS A 132 26.44 11.35 -35.41
CA LYS A 132 26.52 11.00 -36.83
C LYS A 132 26.16 12.18 -37.73
N GLU A 133 25.09 12.90 -37.42
CA GLU A 133 24.68 14.08 -38.17
C GLU A 133 25.72 15.20 -38.11
N GLU A 134 26.29 15.47 -36.94
CA GLU A 134 27.36 16.46 -36.77
C GLU A 134 28.60 16.09 -37.60
N ALA A 135 28.99 14.81 -37.63
CA ALA A 135 30.10 14.33 -38.44
C ALA A 135 29.84 14.50 -39.95
N LEU A 136 28.64 14.13 -40.42
CA LEU A 136 28.23 14.31 -41.81
C LEU A 136 28.22 15.79 -42.21
N ARG A 137 27.66 16.68 -41.36
CA ARG A 137 27.67 18.13 -41.61
C ARG A 137 29.08 18.70 -41.68
N LYS A 138 29.99 18.27 -40.78
CA LYS A 138 31.39 18.70 -40.81
C LYS A 138 32.08 18.26 -42.10
N LYS A 139 31.87 17.01 -42.52
CA LYS A 139 32.44 16.49 -43.77
C LYS A 139 31.93 17.27 -45.00
N ALA A 140 30.62 17.47 -45.09
CA ALA A 140 30.02 18.25 -46.18
C ALA A 140 30.52 19.71 -46.20
N ALA A 141 30.69 20.34 -45.03
CA ALA A 141 31.25 21.68 -44.93
C ALA A 141 32.72 21.75 -45.36
N GLN A 142 33.50 20.70 -45.09
CA GLN A 142 34.88 20.57 -45.54
C GLN A 142 34.95 20.41 -47.06
N GLU A 143 34.18 19.48 -47.63
CA GLU A 143 34.10 19.24 -49.08
C GLU A 143 33.63 20.51 -49.82
N ALA A 144 32.65 21.23 -49.28
CA ALA A 144 32.21 22.51 -49.84
C ALA A 144 33.34 23.56 -49.82
N LYS A 145 34.09 23.67 -48.71
CA LYS A 145 35.24 24.58 -48.62
C LYS A 145 36.33 24.24 -49.65
N GLU A 146 36.68 22.97 -49.78
CA GLU A 146 37.70 22.49 -50.72
C GLU A 146 37.28 22.77 -52.17
N TYR A 147 36.01 22.52 -52.51
CA TYR A 147 35.45 22.84 -53.82
C TYR A 147 35.48 24.35 -54.14
N PHE A 148 35.11 25.21 -53.20
CA PHE A 148 35.19 26.66 -53.41
C PHE A 148 36.63 27.15 -53.55
N GLN A 149 37.58 26.54 -52.83
CA GLN A 149 39.00 26.87 -52.95
C GLN A 149 39.58 26.45 -54.31
N SER A 150 39.19 25.29 -54.85
CA SER A 150 39.66 24.86 -56.17
C SER A 150 39.20 25.79 -57.30
N ILE A 151 37.94 26.26 -57.26
CA ILE A 151 37.43 27.24 -58.23
C ILE A 151 38.19 28.57 -58.17
N GLN A 152 38.55 29.02 -56.97
CA GLN A 152 39.32 30.27 -56.81
C GLN A 152 40.77 30.17 -57.29
N GLN A 153 41.35 28.96 -57.35
CA GLN A 153 42.68 28.73 -57.87
C GLN A 153 42.72 28.64 -59.40
N GLU A 154 41.67 28.11 -60.04
CA GLU A 154 41.55 28.07 -61.51
C GLU A 154 41.21 29.44 -62.16
N ALA A 155 40.70 30.39 -61.37
CA ALA A 155 40.37 31.75 -61.84
C ALA A 155 41.54 32.75 -61.78
N LYS A 156 42.77 32.30 -61.48
CA LYS A 156 44.01 33.09 -61.50
C LYS A 156 44.94 32.64 -62.62
#